data_AF-A0A3D9VDX0-F1
#
_entry.id   AF-A0A3D9VDX0-F1
#
_cell.length_a   1.000
_cell.length_b   1.000
_cell.length_c   1.000
_cell.angle_alpha   90.00
_cell.angle_beta   90.00
_cell.angle_gamma   90.00
#
_symmetry.space_group_name_H-M   'P 1'
#
loop_
_entity.id
_entity.type
_entity.pdbx_description
1 polymer ?
#
loop_
_entity_poly.entity_id
_entity_poly.type
_entity_poly.pdbx_seq_one_letter_code
_entity_poly.pdbx_strand_id
1 'polypeptide(L)'
;MAGNEGRDITYSIAALRKDAKIWSEAAEVLERAKQAAACLCLTVAHFGTVADEACREPRSVTKLYEDVHRKILRLLDEGQRTLDDVGHRLVIIANRLDGTEQKNLEVLRQLGRMLEEKGW
;
A
#
# COMPACT_ATOMS: atom_id res chain seq x y z
N MET A 1 -3.64 -27.67 25.47
CA MET A 1 -4.24 -26.97 24.31
C MET A 1 -3.41 -25.79 23.79
N ALA A 2 -2.31 -25.38 24.46
CA ALA A 2 -1.47 -24.23 24.05
C ALA A 2 -0.68 -24.38 22.72
N GLY A 3 -0.66 -25.57 22.11
CA GLY A 3 0.12 -25.83 20.88
C GLY A 3 -0.53 -25.35 19.58
N ASN A 4 -1.82 -25.01 19.59
CA ASN A 4 -2.54 -24.58 18.39
C ASN A 4 -2.47 -23.05 18.20
N GLU A 5 -2.63 -22.28 19.28
CA GLU A 5 -2.69 -20.81 19.26
C GLU A 5 -1.38 -20.15 18.79
N GLY A 6 -0.21 -20.65 19.22
CA GLY A 6 1.09 -20.11 18.77
C GLY A 6 1.37 -20.35 17.28
N ARG A 7 0.85 -21.44 16.71
CA ARG A 7 0.94 -21.71 15.26
C ARG A 7 0.02 -20.79 14.47
N ASP A 8 -1.17 -20.53 14.99
CA ASP A 8 -2.15 -19.63 14.38
C ASP A 8 -1.63 -18.18 14.35
N ILE A 9 -0.93 -17.73 15.41
CA ILE A 9 -0.28 -16.41 15.45
C ILE A 9 0.86 -16.30 14.43
N THR A 10 1.73 -17.31 14.36
CA THR A 10 2.84 -17.33 13.40
C THR A 10 2.33 -17.31 11.96
N TYR A 11 1.29 -18.10 11.66
CA TYR A 11 0.63 -18.09 10.35
C TYR A 11 0.02 -16.72 10.03
N SER A 12 -0.64 -16.09 11.00
CA SER A 12 -1.25 -14.77 10.86
C SER A 12 -0.20 -13.68 10.60
N ILE A 13 0.95 -13.71 11.28
CA ILE A 13 2.06 -12.77 11.04
C ILE A 13 2.60 -12.92 9.61
N ALA A 14 2.81 -14.16 9.15
CA ALA A 14 3.29 -14.43 7.80
C ALA A 14 2.28 -13.97 6.73
N ALA A 15 0.99 -14.18 6.96
CA ALA A 15 -0.09 -13.71 6.09
C ALA A 15 -0.12 -12.17 6.02
N LEU A 16 -0.05 -11.47 7.16
CA LEU A 16 -0.01 -10.00 7.20
C LEU A 16 1.18 -9.42 6.45
N ARG A 17 2.37 -10.04 6.58
CA ARG A 17 3.57 -9.62 5.83
C ARG A 17 3.43 -9.86 4.34
N LYS A 18 2.81 -10.97 3.94
CA LYS A 18 2.53 -11.28 2.53
C LYS A 18 1.56 -10.26 1.94
N ASP A 19 0.47 -9.96 2.63
CA ASP A 19 -0.52 -9.00 2.17
C ASP A 19 0.07 -7.59 2.09
N ALA A 20 0.87 -7.19 3.09
CA ALA A 20 1.59 -5.92 3.06
C ALA A 20 2.45 -5.76 1.79
N LYS A 21 3.17 -6.82 1.41
CA LYS A 21 3.99 -6.84 0.20
C LYS A 21 3.14 -6.63 -1.05
N ILE A 22 1.98 -7.28 -1.15
CA ILE A 22 1.05 -7.12 -2.27
C ILE A 22 0.55 -5.67 -2.37
N TRP A 23 0.20 -5.04 -1.24
CA TRP A 23 -0.22 -3.64 -1.22
C TRP A 23 0.88 -2.69 -1.68
N SER A 24 2.13 -2.89 -1.22
CA SER A 24 3.28 -2.09 -1.67
C SER A 24 3.57 -2.30 -3.17
N GLU A 25 3.53 -3.53 -3.67
CA GLU A 25 3.70 -3.82 -5.10
C GLU A 25 2.61 -3.14 -5.95
N ALA A 26 1.36 -3.12 -5.47
CA ALA A 26 0.28 -2.42 -6.13
C ALA A 26 0.48 -0.89 -6.11
N ALA A 27 1.00 -0.33 -5.01
CA ALA A 27 1.38 1.08 -4.94
C ALA A 27 2.45 1.44 -6.00
N GLU A 28 3.46 0.59 -6.19
CA GLU A 28 4.46 0.79 -7.24
C GLU A 28 3.87 0.74 -8.66
N VAL A 29 2.88 -0.12 -8.90
CA VAL A 29 2.17 -0.16 -10.18
C VAL A 29 1.46 1.17 -10.45
N LEU A 30 0.81 1.75 -9.44
CA LEU A 30 0.16 3.06 -9.58
C LEU A 30 1.17 4.19 -9.82
N GLU A 31 2.34 4.15 -9.17
CA GLU A 31 3.40 5.13 -9.42
C GLU A 31 3.92 5.02 -10.86
N ARG A 32 4.15 3.81 -11.38
CA ARG A 32 4.53 3.60 -12.79
C ARG A 32 3.44 4.10 -13.75
N ALA A 33 2.17 3.82 -13.44
CA ALA A 33 1.04 4.32 -14.24
C ALA A 33 0.96 5.84 -14.25
N LYS A 34 1.22 6.50 -13.10
CA LYS A 34 1.28 7.96 -12.98
C LYS A 34 2.41 8.55 -13.80
N GLN A 35 3.60 7.95 -13.77
CA GLN A 35 4.74 8.38 -14.58
C GLN A 35 4.43 8.24 -16.08
N ALA A 36 3.84 7.12 -16.50
CA ALA A 36 3.41 6.92 -17.89
C ALA A 36 2.34 7.95 -18.29
N ALA A 37 1.36 8.20 -17.43
CA ALA A 37 0.33 9.21 -17.66
C ALA A 37 0.93 10.62 -17.74
N ALA A 38 1.93 10.97 -16.94
CA ALA A 38 2.58 12.28 -16.98
C ALA A 38 3.31 12.55 -18.31
N CYS A 39 3.75 11.50 -18.99
CA CYS A 39 4.35 11.57 -20.33
C CYS A 39 3.30 11.76 -21.45
N LEU A 40 2.01 11.57 -21.16
CA LEU A 40 0.94 11.87 -22.10
C LEU A 40 0.75 13.39 -22.19
N CYS A 41 1.60 14.03 -22.99
CA CYS A 41 1.39 15.40 -23.42
C CYS A 41 0.68 15.35 -24.77
N LEU A 42 -0.58 15.80 -24.81
CA LEU A 42 -1.13 16.35 -26.04
C LEU A 42 -0.24 17.54 -26.38
N THR A 43 0.61 17.39 -27.39
CA THR A 43 1.34 18.53 -27.94
C THR A 43 0.27 19.49 -28.46
N VAL A 44 0.06 20.57 -27.71
CA VAL A 44 -0.84 21.69 -27.99
C VAL A 44 -0.73 22.14 -29.46
N ALA A 45 0.43 21.92 -30.08
CA ALA A 45 0.71 22.19 -31.48
C ALA A 45 -0.12 21.42 -32.53
N HIS A 46 -0.64 20.21 -32.26
CA HIS A 46 -1.31 19.40 -33.31
C HIS A 46 -2.84 19.42 -33.28
N PHE A 47 -3.45 19.67 -32.11
CA PHE A 47 -4.91 19.76 -31.98
C PHE A 47 -5.41 21.13 -31.52
N GLY A 48 -4.57 21.95 -30.89
CA GLY A 48 -5.00 23.18 -30.23
C GLY A 48 -5.58 24.23 -31.18
N THR A 49 -5.06 24.37 -32.39
CA THR A 49 -5.65 25.31 -33.37
C THR A 49 -6.90 24.74 -34.03
N VAL A 50 -6.86 23.50 -34.53
CA VAL A 50 -7.98 22.93 -35.31
C VAL A 50 -9.19 22.56 -34.44
N ALA A 51 -8.97 22.02 -33.24
CA ALA A 51 -10.07 21.62 -32.35
C ALA A 51 -10.67 22.79 -31.58
N ASP A 52 -9.85 23.79 -31.20
CA ASP A 52 -10.35 24.92 -30.42
C ASP A 52 -10.93 26.04 -31.30
N GLU A 53 -10.51 26.19 -32.58
CA GLU A 53 -11.16 27.11 -33.54
C GLU A 53 -12.55 26.63 -33.99
N ALA A 54 -12.79 25.32 -34.00
CA ALA A 54 -14.10 24.76 -34.37
C ALA A 54 -15.16 24.89 -33.26
N CYS A 55 -14.75 25.05 -32.01
CA CYS A 55 -15.64 25.14 -30.86
C CYS A 55 -15.98 26.60 -30.54
N ARG A 56 -17.21 27.03 -30.86
CA ARG A 56 -17.79 28.33 -30.43
C ARG A 56 -18.06 28.43 -28.92
N GLU A 57 -17.67 27.43 -28.12
CA GLU A 57 -17.91 27.37 -26.68
C GLU A 57 -16.65 27.66 -25.85
N PRO A 58 -16.78 28.22 -24.62
CA PRO A 58 -15.67 28.63 -23.77
C PRO A 58 -14.88 27.47 -23.12
N ARG A 59 -15.07 26.23 -23.59
CA ARG A 59 -14.30 25.05 -23.16
C ARG A 59 -13.71 24.34 -24.37
N SER A 60 -12.52 24.80 -24.72
CA SER A 60 -11.60 24.17 -25.66
C SER A 60 -11.38 22.69 -25.32
N VAL A 61 -11.26 21.82 -26.33
CA VAL A 61 -11.05 20.38 -26.16
C VAL A 61 -9.72 20.13 -25.44
N THR A 62 -8.73 20.98 -25.73
CA THR A 62 -7.44 21.01 -25.05
C THR A 62 -7.59 21.19 -23.54
N LYS A 63 -8.41 22.17 -23.13
CA LYS A 63 -8.64 22.46 -21.71
C LYS A 63 -9.33 21.30 -20.98
N LEU A 64 -10.31 20.66 -21.64
CA LEU A 64 -10.97 19.48 -21.08
C LEU A 64 -9.97 18.32 -20.89
N TYR A 65 -9.10 18.10 -21.87
CA TYR A 65 -8.05 17.08 -21.75
C TYR A 65 -7.12 17.37 -20.59
N GLU A 66 -6.62 18.60 -20.46
CA GLU A 66 -5.73 19.00 -19.35
C GLU A 66 -6.38 18.81 -17.98
N ASP A 67 -7.65 19.16 -17.84
CA ASP A 67 -8.41 18.98 -16.59
C ASP A 67 -8.57 17.49 -16.25
N VAL A 68 -8.90 16.65 -17.23
CA VAL A 68 -9.01 15.20 -17.06
C VAL A 68 -7.65 14.59 -16.73
N HIS A 69 -6.60 14.99 -17.44
CA HIS A 69 -5.23 14.51 -17.23
C HIS A 69 -4.75 14.83 -15.82
N ARG A 70 -4.93 16.07 -15.37
CA ARG A 70 -4.62 16.48 -13.99
C ARG A 70 -5.39 15.67 -12.95
N LYS A 71 -6.67 15.40 -13.21
CA LYS A 71 -7.51 14.59 -12.31
C LYS A 71 -7.03 13.14 -12.24
N ILE A 72 -6.65 12.54 -13.36
CA ILE A 72 -6.09 11.18 -13.42
C ILE A 72 -4.78 11.11 -12.62
N LEU A 73 -3.86 12.07 -12.84
CA LEU A 73 -2.59 12.11 -12.10
C LEU A 73 -2.82 12.21 -10.59
N ARG A 74 -3.79 13.03 -10.16
CA ARG A 74 -4.15 13.15 -8.74
C ARG A 74 -4.71 11.83 -8.19
N LEU A 75 -5.64 11.18 -8.90
CA LEU A 75 -6.24 9.92 -8.45
C LEU A 75 -5.20 8.79 -8.35
N LEU A 76 -4.25 8.73 -9.28
CA LEU A 76 -3.16 7.76 -9.23
C LEU A 76 -2.23 8.01 -8.04
N ASP A 77 -1.93 9.27 -7.74
CA ASP A 77 -1.12 9.67 -6.58
C ASP A 77 -1.83 9.36 -5.25
N GLU A 78 -3.12 9.71 -5.13
CA GLU A 78 -3.93 9.39 -3.94
C GLU A 78 -4.07 7.88 -3.73
N GLY A 79 -4.32 7.13 -4.81
CA GLY A 79 -4.36 5.68 -4.78
C GLY A 79 -3.03 5.09 -4.32
N GLN A 80 -1.92 5.49 -4.93
CA GLN A 80 -0.58 5.02 -4.58
C GLN A 80 -0.28 5.20 -3.09
N ARG A 81 -0.51 6.40 -2.54
CA ARG A 81 -0.30 6.68 -1.11
C ARG A 81 -1.18 5.85 -0.20
N THR A 82 -2.43 5.62 -0.60
CA THR A 82 -3.39 4.84 0.19
C THR A 82 -2.95 3.37 0.27
N LEU A 83 -2.56 2.77 -0.86
CA LEU A 83 -2.07 1.39 -0.88
C LEU A 83 -0.78 1.23 -0.07
N ASP A 84 0.14 2.19 -0.17
CA ASP A 84 1.38 2.20 0.59
C ASP A 84 1.14 2.32 2.11
N ASP A 85 0.22 3.20 2.53
CA ASP A 85 -0.17 3.32 3.95
C ASP A 85 -0.78 2.03 4.50
N VAL A 86 -1.63 1.35 3.72
CA VAL A 86 -2.19 0.04 4.10
C VAL A 86 -1.06 -0.99 4.27
N GLY A 87 -0.15 -1.08 3.30
CA GLY A 87 1.00 -1.99 3.38
C GLY A 87 1.85 -1.73 4.62
N HIS A 88 2.19 -0.47 4.88
CA HIS A 88 3.00 -0.08 6.04
C HIS A 88 2.31 -0.40 7.37
N ARG A 89 1.00 -0.15 7.49
CA ARG A 89 0.23 -0.50 8.70
C ARG A 89 0.21 -2.00 8.97
N LEU A 90 0.06 -2.82 7.93
CA LEU A 90 0.08 -4.27 8.08
C LEU A 90 1.45 -4.76 8.58
N VAL A 91 2.56 -4.19 8.10
CA VAL A 91 3.91 -4.48 8.63
C VAL A 91 4.03 -4.09 10.10
N ILE A 92 3.54 -2.91 10.49
CA ILE A 92 3.56 -2.46 11.89
C ILE A 92 2.81 -3.44 12.80
N ILE A 93 1.61 -3.86 12.38
CA ILE A 93 0.79 -4.82 13.13
C ILE A 93 1.52 -6.17 13.24
N ALA A 94 2.04 -6.69 12.12
CA ALA A 94 2.79 -7.94 12.11
C ALA A 94 3.98 -7.91 13.07
N ASN A 95 4.75 -6.82 13.07
CA ASN A 95 5.91 -6.67 13.96
C ASN A 95 5.52 -6.55 15.44
N ARG A 96 4.38 -5.91 15.75
CA ARG A 96 3.86 -5.85 17.12
C ARG A 96 3.42 -7.21 17.62
N LEU A 97 2.76 -8.00 16.78
CA LEU A 97 2.34 -9.37 17.11
C LEU A 97 3.55 -10.27 17.34
N ASP A 98 4.54 -10.22 16.44
CA ASP A 98 5.79 -10.97 16.56
C ASP A 98 6.52 -10.64 17.87
N GLY A 99 6.67 -9.35 18.19
CA GLY A 99 7.28 -8.92 19.45
C GLY A 99 6.48 -9.33 20.70
N THR A 100 5.16 -9.44 20.61
CA THR A 100 4.31 -9.90 21.72
C THR A 100 4.47 -11.41 21.92
N GLU A 101 4.49 -12.18 20.83
CA GLU A 101 4.70 -13.62 20.87
C GLU A 101 6.08 -13.98 21.44
N GLN A 102 7.13 -13.28 21.02
CA GLN A 102 8.48 -13.48 21.57
C GLN A 102 8.54 -13.24 23.08
N LYS A 103 7.88 -12.19 23.58
CA LYS A 103 7.79 -11.90 25.02
C LYS A 103 7.03 -12.99 25.77
N ASN A 104 5.91 -13.47 25.22
CA ASN A 104 5.15 -14.55 25.84
C ASN A 104 5.98 -15.83 25.94
N LEU A 105 6.69 -16.20 24.87
CA LEU A 105 7.60 -17.35 24.85
C LEU A 105 8.74 -17.19 25.85
N GLU A 106 9.30 -15.99 26.00
CA GLU A 106 10.34 -15.72 27.00
C GLU A 106 9.83 -15.89 28.42
N VAL A 107 8.65 -15.33 28.75
CA VAL A 107 8.01 -15.49 30.06
C VAL A 107 7.74 -16.97 30.36
N LEU A 108 7.21 -17.72 29.39
CA LEU A 108 6.96 -19.16 29.56
C LEU A 108 8.24 -19.95 29.81
N ARG A 109 9.34 -19.63 29.09
CA ARG A 109 10.65 -20.25 29.34
C ARG A 109 11.22 -19.90 30.71
N GLN A 110 11.04 -18.65 31.17
CA GLN A 110 11.45 -18.24 32.51
C GLN A 110 10.68 -18.99 33.59
N LEU A 111 9.36 -19.10 33.45
CA LEU A 111 8.51 -19.86 34.38
C LEU A 111 8.88 -21.35 34.40
N GLY A 112 9.13 -21.97 33.24
CA GLY A 112 9.59 -23.35 33.16
C GLY A 112 10.87 -23.60 33.96
N ARG A 113 11.88 -22.74 33.77
CA ARG A 113 13.14 -22.81 34.55
C ARG A 113 12.91 -22.65 36.05
N MET A 114 12.03 -21.72 36.46
CA MET A 114 11.73 -21.52 37.88
C MET A 114 11.00 -22.72 38.52
N LEU A 115 10.20 -23.45 37.76
CA LEU A 115 9.53 -24.67 38.24
C LEU A 115 10.54 -25.81 38.38
N GLU A 116 11.42 -25.99 37.39
CA GLU A 116 12.52 -26.96 37.43
C GLU A 116 13.46 -26.70 38.63
N GLU A 117 13.84 -25.44 38.88
CA GLU A 117 14.68 -25.05 40.02
C GLU A 117 14.01 -25.31 41.38
N LYS A 118 12.67 -25.27 41.44
CA LYS A 118 11.90 -25.52 42.66
C LYS A 118 11.56 -26.99 42.88
N GLY A 119 11.94 -27.88 41.96
CA GLY A 119 11.68 -29.32 42.06
C GLY A 119 10.21 -29.70 41.87
N TRP A 120 9.46 -28.90 41.11
CA TRP A 120 8.08 -29.19 40.70
C TRP A 120 8.05 -29.86 39.33
#